data_AF-A0A960BAM9-F1
#
_entry.id   AF-A0A960BAM9-F1
#
_cell.length_a   1.000
_cell.length_b   1.000
_cell.length_c   1.000
_cell.angle_alpha   90.00
_cell.angle_beta   90.00
_cell.angle_gamma   90.00
#
_symmetry.space_group_name_H-M   'P 1'
#
loop_
_entity.id
_entity.type
_entity.pdbx_description
1 polymer ?
#
loop_
_entity_poly.entity_id
_entity_poly.type
_entity_poly.pdbx_seq_one_letter_code
_entity_poly.pdbx_strand_id
1 'polypeptide(L)'
;MTLPVPRLDDRTMQDIVDEAKSRIHRYCPDWTDHNVSDPGVALIELYAWMTEMMLYRLNQVPDRLYLKFLELMGIPLQGASAAVTDLVFRLTSPQAAAVRIPAGTQVATERLSDAEPVVFQSTRDLLVQPPELITCVSRSAGKYADQTEQLLGGAGPVVCFGSVTPGDAIYFGFAESLGANLVRFTVV
;
A
#
# COMPACT_ATOMS: atom_id res chain seq x y z
N MET A 1 -11.51 -3.11 11.55
CA MET A 1 -12.58 -2.18 11.98
C MET A 1 -12.00 -1.29 13.05
N THR A 2 -12.04 0.03 12.87
CA THR A 2 -11.64 0.99 13.91
C THR A 2 -12.74 1.07 14.96
N LEU A 3 -12.36 1.08 16.23
CA LEU A 3 -13.31 1.36 17.31
C LEU A 3 -13.77 2.83 17.18
N PRO A 4 -15.08 3.12 17.27
CA PRO A 4 -15.55 4.50 17.21
C PRO A 4 -15.00 5.29 18.40
N VAL A 5 -14.54 6.51 18.15
CA VAL A 5 -14.06 7.41 19.20
C VAL A 5 -15.28 7.83 20.03
N PRO A 6 -15.29 7.55 21.35
CA PRO A 6 -16.42 7.92 22.19
C PRO A 6 -16.47 9.44 22.36
N ARG A 7 -17.65 10.03 22.15
CA ARG A 7 -17.93 11.39 22.62
C ARG A 7 -18.22 11.29 24.12
N LEU A 8 -17.41 11.96 24.93
CA LEU A 8 -17.50 11.93 26.40
C LEU A 8 -18.75 12.69 26.89
N ASP A 9 -19.13 13.75 26.18
CA ASP A 9 -20.34 14.52 26.41
C ASP A 9 -20.78 15.14 25.07
N ASP A 10 -22.00 14.88 24.64
CA ASP A 10 -22.54 15.28 23.34
C ASP A 10 -23.59 16.40 23.43
N ARG A 11 -23.79 16.99 24.62
CA ARG A 11 -24.70 18.11 24.82
C ARG A 11 -24.30 19.31 23.97
N THR A 12 -25.29 19.85 23.28
CA THR A 12 -25.19 21.11 22.53
C THR A 12 -25.45 22.31 23.43
N MET A 13 -25.15 23.52 22.94
CA MET A 13 -25.57 24.75 23.61
C MET A 13 -27.08 24.73 23.93
N GLN A 14 -27.91 24.28 22.99
CA GLN A 14 -29.36 24.27 23.17
C GLN A 14 -29.79 23.33 24.30
N ASP A 15 -29.20 22.13 24.38
CA ASP A 15 -29.48 21.18 25.45
C ASP A 15 -29.15 21.79 26.82
N ILE A 16 -28.04 22.54 26.90
CA ILE A 16 -27.60 23.21 28.12
C ILE A 16 -28.53 24.38 28.47
N VAL A 17 -29.00 25.15 27.49
CA VAL A 17 -29.97 26.24 27.70
C VAL A 17 -31.30 25.68 28.22
N ASP A 18 -31.81 24.62 27.62
CA ASP A 18 -33.09 24.01 28.00
C ASP A 18 -32.99 23.38 29.39
N GLU A 19 -31.88 22.70 29.68
CA GLU A 19 -31.60 22.17 31.02
C GLU A 19 -31.52 23.31 32.05
N ALA A 20 -30.84 24.41 31.75
CA ALA A 20 -30.75 25.57 32.65
C ALA A 20 -32.12 26.22 32.89
N LYS A 21 -32.92 26.42 31.82
CA LYS A 21 -34.28 26.97 31.91
C LYS A 21 -35.21 26.10 32.77
N SER A 22 -35.14 24.78 32.61
CA SER A 22 -35.93 23.84 33.42
C SER A 22 -35.67 23.94 34.93
N ARG A 23 -34.47 24.44 35.30
CA ARG A 23 -34.01 24.57 36.68
C ARG A 23 -34.36 25.93 37.30
N ILE A 24 -34.76 26.95 36.51
CA ILE A 24 -35.02 28.31 36.99
C ILE A 24 -36.06 28.33 38.12
N HIS A 25 -37.21 27.65 37.93
CA HIS A 25 -38.26 27.62 38.95
C HIS A 25 -37.80 27.07 40.31
N ARG A 26 -36.79 26.20 40.31
CA ARG A 26 -36.25 25.60 41.54
C ARG A 26 -35.24 26.50 42.24
N TYR A 27 -34.35 27.15 41.49
CA TYR A 27 -33.23 27.89 42.06
C TYR A 27 -33.46 29.41 42.13
N CYS A 28 -34.30 29.96 41.25
CA CYS A 28 -34.59 31.38 41.13
C CYS A 28 -36.11 31.60 40.98
N PRO A 29 -36.93 31.26 41.99
CA PRO A 29 -38.39 31.37 41.90
C PRO A 29 -38.89 32.81 41.69
N ASP A 30 -38.12 33.81 42.13
CA ASP A 30 -38.45 35.24 41.97
C ASP A 30 -38.17 35.76 40.55
N TRP A 31 -37.46 34.99 39.71
CA TRP A 31 -37.19 35.36 38.32
C TRP A 31 -38.34 34.88 37.44
N THR A 32 -39.17 35.83 36.98
CA THR A 32 -40.44 35.52 36.31
C THR A 32 -40.46 35.78 34.80
N ASP A 33 -39.54 36.60 34.28
CA ASP A 33 -39.42 36.89 32.84
C ASP A 33 -38.38 35.96 32.22
N HIS A 34 -38.79 35.04 31.34
CA HIS A 34 -37.89 34.09 30.66
C HIS A 34 -37.91 34.26 29.14
N ASN A 35 -38.26 35.45 28.67
CA ASN A 35 -38.28 35.77 27.23
C ASN A 35 -36.86 35.86 26.65
N VAL A 36 -36.76 35.76 25.32
CA VAL A 36 -35.46 35.87 24.61
C VAL A 36 -34.78 37.23 24.84
N SER A 37 -35.56 38.29 25.11
CA SER A 37 -35.04 39.64 25.38
C SER A 37 -34.53 39.82 26.81
N ASP A 38 -34.70 38.84 27.70
CA ASP A 38 -34.27 38.95 29.08
C ASP A 38 -32.73 38.84 29.19
N PRO A 39 -32.04 39.82 29.80
CA PRO A 39 -30.60 39.74 30.04
C PRO A 39 -30.17 38.49 30.83
N GLY A 40 -31.02 37.94 31.70
CA GLY A 40 -30.75 36.68 32.40
C GLY A 40 -30.68 35.48 31.46
N VAL A 41 -31.60 35.41 30.49
CA VAL A 41 -31.60 34.38 29.44
C VAL A 41 -30.38 34.55 28.53
N ALA A 42 -30.01 35.78 28.17
CA ALA A 42 -28.80 36.04 27.38
C ALA A 42 -27.52 35.56 28.09
N LEU A 43 -27.44 35.68 29.41
CA LEU A 43 -26.34 35.12 30.20
C LEU A 43 -26.34 33.59 30.16
N ILE A 44 -27.50 32.94 30.31
CA ILE A 44 -27.61 31.47 30.18
C ILE A 44 -27.09 31.03 28.81
N GLU A 45 -27.49 31.69 27.74
CA GLU A 45 -27.05 31.40 26.37
C GLU A 45 -25.53 31.57 26.22
N LEU A 46 -24.96 32.66 26.75
CA LEU A 46 -23.51 32.88 26.72
C LEU A 46 -22.74 31.77 27.46
N TYR A 47 -23.17 31.40 28.67
CA TYR A 47 -22.51 30.34 29.44
C TYR A 47 -22.70 28.96 28.81
N ALA A 48 -23.86 28.69 28.22
CA ALA A 48 -24.12 27.46 27.48
C ALA A 48 -23.18 27.34 26.28
N TRP A 49 -22.98 28.43 25.53
CA TRP A 49 -22.03 28.47 24.41
C TRP A 49 -20.59 28.24 24.88
N MET A 50 -20.14 28.90 25.95
CA MET A 50 -18.81 28.68 26.52
C MET A 50 -18.62 27.24 27.00
N THR A 51 -19.68 26.63 27.54
CA THR A 51 -19.67 25.24 28.00
C THR A 51 -19.57 24.27 26.83
N GLU A 52 -20.34 24.47 25.77
CA GLU A 52 -20.24 23.67 24.54
C GLU A 52 -18.81 23.72 23.95
N MET A 53 -18.16 24.88 23.97
CA MET A 53 -16.74 24.98 23.57
C MET A 53 -15.80 24.16 24.47
N MET A 54 -16.08 24.05 25.76
CA MET A 54 -15.33 23.19 26.68
C MET A 54 -15.58 21.70 26.41
N LEU A 55 -16.84 21.31 26.19
CA LEU A 55 -17.22 19.95 25.82
C LEU A 55 -16.58 19.53 24.51
N TYR A 56 -16.50 20.43 23.52
CA TYR A 56 -15.77 20.21 22.29
C TYR A 56 -14.30 19.84 22.54
N ARG A 57 -13.61 20.56 23.42
CA ARG A 57 -12.20 20.27 23.78
C ARG A 57 -12.07 18.97 24.55
N LEU A 58 -12.99 18.68 25.46
CA LEU A 58 -13.03 17.42 26.21
C LEU A 58 -13.13 16.22 25.26
N ASN A 59 -13.96 16.33 24.22
CA ASN A 59 -14.12 15.30 23.19
C ASN A 59 -12.88 15.08 22.32
N GLN A 60 -11.85 15.94 22.38
CA GLN A 60 -10.55 15.70 21.72
C GLN A 60 -9.56 14.91 22.58
N VAL A 61 -9.84 14.75 23.89
CA VAL A 61 -8.94 14.04 24.82
C VAL A 61 -8.78 12.55 24.48
N PRO A 62 -9.84 11.79 24.13
CA PRO A 62 -9.71 10.37 23.80
C PRO A 62 -8.69 10.09 22.69
N ASP A 63 -8.71 10.87 21.60
CA ASP A 63 -7.77 10.71 20.49
C ASP A 63 -6.32 10.98 20.90
N ARG A 64 -6.11 12.02 21.71
CA ARG A 64 -4.78 12.34 22.24
C ARG A 64 -4.25 11.24 23.16
N LEU A 65 -5.12 10.70 24.02
CA LEU A 65 -4.75 9.59 24.91
C LEU A 65 -4.45 8.32 24.12
N TYR A 66 -5.23 8.01 23.08
CA TYR A 66 -4.98 6.87 22.20
C TYR A 66 -3.57 6.92 21.60
N LEU A 67 -3.17 8.06 21.02
CA LEU A 67 -1.82 8.26 20.50
C LEU A 67 -0.75 8.09 21.58
N LYS A 68 -0.98 8.61 22.79
CA LYS A 68 -0.06 8.45 23.91
C LYS A 68 0.05 7.02 24.44
N PHE A 69 -1.04 6.25 24.43
CA PHE A 69 -1.00 4.85 24.78
C PHE A 69 -0.22 4.03 23.74
N LEU A 70 -0.36 4.32 22.44
CA LEU A 70 0.47 3.70 21.40
C LEU A 70 1.96 3.99 21.63
N GLU A 71 2.30 5.25 21.93
CA GLU A 71 3.68 5.66 22.25
C GLU A 71 4.23 4.92 23.48
N LEU A 72 3.44 4.80 24.56
CA LEU A 72 3.82 4.07 25.78
C LEU A 72 4.00 2.55 25.56
N MET A 73 3.26 1.96 24.63
CA MET A 73 3.44 0.56 24.22
C MET A 73 4.64 0.36 23.28
N GLY A 74 5.36 1.42 22.93
CA GLY A 74 6.47 1.37 21.99
C GLY A 74 6.04 1.16 20.54
N ILE A 75 4.80 1.55 20.19
CA ILE A 75 4.29 1.51 18.82
C ILE A 75 4.48 2.89 18.20
N PRO A 76 5.56 3.12 17.42
CA PRO A 76 5.77 4.40 16.77
C PRO A 76 4.82 4.58 15.59
N LEU A 77 4.54 5.85 15.24
CA LEU A 77 4.02 6.19 13.93
C LEU A 77 5.06 5.79 12.87
N GLN A 78 4.66 4.94 11.92
CA GLN A 78 5.50 4.66 10.76
C GLN A 78 5.59 5.93 9.90
N GLY A 79 6.82 6.38 9.69
CA GLY A 79 7.09 7.45 8.73
C GLY A 79 6.78 7.01 7.30
N ALA A 80 6.80 7.97 6.38
CA ALA A 80 6.69 7.66 4.96
C ALA A 80 7.84 6.73 4.53
N SER A 81 7.50 5.60 3.91
CA SER A 81 8.46 4.68 3.32
C SER A 81 8.58 4.89 1.81
N ALA A 82 9.78 4.72 1.26
CA ALA A 82 9.99 4.78 -0.19
C ALA A 82 9.13 3.71 -0.90
N ALA A 83 8.49 4.09 -2.01
CA ALA A 83 7.78 3.14 -2.87
C ALA A 83 8.78 2.21 -3.57
N VAL A 84 8.38 0.95 -3.76
CA VAL A 84 9.19 -0.08 -4.43
C VAL A 84 8.35 -0.74 -5.51
N THR A 85 8.95 -0.96 -6.68
CA THR A 85 8.31 -1.65 -7.81
C THR A 85 9.36 -2.45 -8.58
N ASP A 86 8.90 -3.48 -9.29
CA ASP A 86 9.74 -4.22 -10.23
C ASP A 86 9.85 -3.48 -11.57
N LEU A 87 11.00 -3.61 -12.21
CA LEU A 87 11.31 -3.00 -13.51
C LEU A 87 11.82 -4.08 -14.46
N VAL A 88 11.43 -3.96 -15.73
CA VAL A 88 11.93 -4.82 -16.81
C VAL A 88 12.76 -3.97 -17.76
N PHE A 89 14.04 -4.27 -17.86
CA PHE A 89 14.92 -3.68 -18.87
C PHE A 89 14.94 -4.58 -20.11
N ARG A 90 14.51 -4.03 -21.24
CA ARG A 90 14.56 -4.71 -22.54
C ARG A 90 15.66 -4.09 -23.38
N LEU A 91 16.64 -4.89 -23.77
CA LEU A 91 17.66 -4.47 -24.73
C LEU A 91 17.00 -4.28 -26.10
N THR A 92 17.42 -3.25 -26.83
CA THR A 92 16.92 -2.93 -28.17
C THR A 92 17.34 -3.97 -29.22
N SER A 93 18.49 -4.60 -29.01
CA SER A 93 19.01 -5.70 -29.82
C SER A 93 19.69 -6.75 -28.94
N PRO A 94 19.75 -8.02 -29.37
CA PRO A 94 20.54 -9.06 -28.71
C PRO A 94 22.02 -8.64 -28.61
N GLN A 95 22.64 -8.89 -27.47
CA GLN A 95 24.05 -8.61 -27.23
C GLN A 95 24.81 -9.92 -27.09
N ALA A 96 26.04 -9.99 -27.60
CA ALA A 96 26.89 -11.18 -27.48
C ALA A 96 27.51 -11.34 -26.09
N ALA A 97 27.61 -10.25 -25.32
CA ALA A 97 28.15 -10.24 -23.98
C ALA A 97 27.09 -9.76 -22.98
N ALA A 98 27.29 -10.11 -21.71
CA ALA A 98 26.44 -9.67 -20.62
C ALA A 98 26.40 -8.14 -20.51
N VAL A 99 25.21 -7.57 -20.37
CA VAL A 99 25.03 -6.12 -20.16
C VAL A 99 24.75 -5.88 -18.69
N ARG A 100 25.61 -5.08 -18.04
CA ARG A 100 25.43 -4.68 -16.64
C ARG A 100 24.63 -3.39 -16.54
N ILE A 101 23.54 -3.45 -15.79
CA ILE A 101 22.77 -2.30 -15.31
C ILE A 101 23.10 -2.12 -13.82
N PRO A 102 23.90 -1.11 -13.45
CA PRO A 102 24.35 -0.93 -12.08
C PRO A 102 23.20 -0.56 -11.13
N ALA A 103 23.37 -0.84 -9.84
CA ALA A 103 22.60 -0.24 -8.77
C ALA A 103 22.70 1.30 -8.86
N GLY A 104 21.61 2.00 -8.53
CA GLY A 104 21.49 3.45 -8.68
C GLY A 104 21.10 3.92 -10.07
N THR A 105 20.82 3.01 -11.02
CA THR A 105 20.28 3.38 -12.34
C THR A 105 18.92 4.05 -12.14
N GLN A 106 18.81 5.31 -12.59
CA GLN A 106 17.59 6.10 -12.44
C GLN A 106 16.60 5.80 -13.55
N VAL A 107 15.33 5.62 -13.17
CA VAL A 107 14.19 5.53 -14.09
C VAL A 107 13.11 6.49 -13.60
N ALA A 108 12.32 7.03 -14.52
CA ALA A 108 11.24 7.95 -14.17
C ALA A 108 9.90 7.40 -14.67
N THR A 109 8.82 7.76 -13.97
CA THR A 109 7.47 7.58 -14.49
C THR A 109 7.27 8.41 -15.75
N GLU A 110 6.28 8.04 -16.56
CA GLU A 110 5.85 8.90 -17.67
C GLU A 110 5.45 10.27 -17.13
N ARG A 111 5.80 11.32 -17.86
CA ARG A 111 5.37 12.68 -17.52
C ARG A 111 3.89 12.83 -17.86
N LEU A 112 3.07 12.93 -16.83
CA LEU A 112 1.66 13.32 -16.97
C LEU A 112 1.58 14.86 -16.97
N SER A 113 0.56 15.42 -17.61
CA SER A 113 0.45 16.87 -17.87
C SER A 113 0.43 17.76 -16.61
N ASP A 114 0.05 17.21 -15.46
CA ASP A 114 -0.16 17.95 -14.20
C ASP A 114 0.81 17.55 -13.07
N ALA A 115 1.81 16.70 -13.33
CA ALA A 115 2.73 16.25 -12.28
C ALA A 115 4.17 16.08 -12.78
N GLU A 116 5.12 16.49 -11.92
CA GLU A 116 6.53 16.18 -12.12
C GLU A 116 6.76 14.66 -12.08
N PRO A 117 7.60 14.10 -12.98
CA PRO A 117 7.91 12.68 -12.96
C PRO A 117 8.55 12.23 -11.65
N VAL A 118 8.11 11.09 -11.13
CA VAL A 118 8.72 10.48 -9.95
C VAL A 118 9.92 9.65 -10.40
N VAL A 119 11.09 9.98 -9.87
CA VAL A 119 12.33 9.25 -10.15
C VAL A 119 12.52 8.12 -9.13
N PHE A 120 12.68 6.91 -9.66
CA PHE A 120 13.10 5.72 -8.93
C PHE A 120 14.56 5.41 -9.26
N GLN A 121 15.19 4.59 -8.42
CA GLN A 121 16.55 4.08 -8.64
C GLN A 121 16.59 2.57 -8.41
N SER A 122 17.36 1.85 -9.23
CA SER A 122 17.61 0.43 -9.00
C SER A 122 18.35 0.24 -7.67
N THR A 123 17.94 -0.75 -6.89
CA THR A 123 18.54 -1.03 -5.58
C THR A 123 19.71 -2.01 -5.63
N ARG A 124 19.85 -2.73 -6.75
CA ARG A 124 20.89 -3.73 -6.99
C ARG A 124 21.33 -3.72 -8.44
N ASP A 125 22.51 -4.29 -8.68
CA ASP A 125 22.98 -4.59 -10.02
C ASP A 125 22.07 -5.63 -10.69
N LEU A 126 21.82 -5.44 -11.98
CA LEU A 126 21.19 -6.40 -12.87
C LEU A 126 22.17 -6.74 -14.01
N LEU A 127 22.39 -8.03 -14.23
CA LEU A 127 23.16 -8.54 -15.36
C LEU A 127 22.18 -9.16 -16.36
N VAL A 128 22.03 -8.52 -17.51
CA VAL A 128 21.28 -9.08 -18.63
C VAL A 128 22.21 -10.02 -19.38
N GLN A 129 22.01 -11.32 -19.20
CA GLN A 129 22.85 -12.38 -19.76
C GLN A 129 22.29 -12.85 -21.11
N PRO A 130 23.13 -12.99 -22.16
CA PRO A 130 22.70 -13.68 -23.37
C PRO A 130 22.39 -15.15 -23.02
N PRO A 131 21.19 -15.66 -23.31
CA PRO A 131 20.84 -17.04 -22.99
C PRO A 131 21.55 -17.99 -23.95
N GLU A 132 22.51 -18.76 -23.43
CA GLU A 132 23.15 -19.86 -24.16
C GLU A 132 22.59 -21.19 -23.68
N LEU A 133 21.75 -21.83 -24.50
CA LEU A 133 21.15 -23.11 -24.18
C LEU A 133 22.18 -24.22 -24.44
N ILE A 134 22.48 -25.01 -23.41
CA ILE A 134 23.47 -26.10 -23.47
C ILE A 134 22.85 -27.49 -23.38
N THR A 135 21.67 -27.61 -22.75
CA THR A 135 20.97 -28.89 -22.64
C THR A 135 19.46 -28.71 -22.68
N CYS A 136 18.79 -29.69 -23.27
CA CYS A 136 17.35 -29.80 -23.27
C CYS A 136 16.97 -31.22 -22.89
N VAL A 137 16.21 -31.39 -21.82
CA VAL A 137 15.77 -32.70 -21.33
C VAL A 137 14.26 -32.70 -21.23
N SER A 138 13.60 -33.69 -21.83
CA SER A 138 12.18 -33.92 -21.64
C SER A 138 11.96 -34.99 -20.57
N ARG A 139 10.90 -34.82 -19.79
CA ARG A 139 10.40 -35.83 -18.85
C ARG A 139 8.99 -36.21 -19.26
N SER A 140 8.79 -37.49 -19.58
CA SER A 140 7.48 -38.06 -19.87
C SER A 140 7.29 -39.41 -19.18
N ALA A 141 6.13 -39.61 -18.55
CA ALA A 141 5.80 -40.85 -17.83
C ALA A 141 6.90 -41.30 -16.84
N GLY A 142 7.53 -40.33 -16.17
CA GLY A 142 8.62 -40.55 -15.21
C GLY A 142 10.00 -40.87 -15.81
N LYS A 143 10.14 -40.92 -17.14
CA LYS A 143 11.42 -41.14 -17.82
C LYS A 143 11.97 -39.83 -18.35
N TYR A 144 13.29 -39.67 -18.27
CA TYR A 144 14.01 -38.55 -18.85
C TYR A 144 14.61 -38.95 -20.20
N ALA A 145 14.55 -38.06 -21.18
CA ALA A 145 15.18 -38.21 -22.48
C ALA A 145 15.96 -36.94 -22.83
N ASP A 146 17.21 -37.11 -23.25
CA ASP A 146 18.04 -36.01 -23.72
C ASP A 146 17.62 -35.62 -25.15
N GLN A 147 17.27 -34.35 -25.33
CA GLN A 147 16.81 -33.75 -26.58
C GLN A 147 17.82 -32.70 -27.09
N THR A 148 19.00 -32.63 -26.48
CA THR A 148 20.01 -31.59 -26.73
C THR A 148 20.49 -31.59 -28.18
N GLU A 149 20.88 -32.75 -28.71
CA GLU A 149 21.35 -32.88 -30.10
C GLU A 149 20.21 -32.59 -31.09
N GLN A 150 18.98 -33.01 -30.77
CA GLN A 150 17.83 -32.75 -31.63
C GLN A 150 17.53 -31.25 -31.73
N LEU A 151 17.55 -30.53 -30.61
CA LEU A 151 17.24 -29.10 -30.55
C LEU A 151 18.38 -28.22 -31.05
N LEU A 152 19.62 -28.46 -30.60
CA LEU A 152 20.79 -27.62 -30.90
C LEU A 152 21.49 -28.04 -32.21
N GLY A 153 21.47 -29.33 -32.55
CA GLY A 153 22.08 -29.86 -33.77
C GLY A 153 21.23 -29.66 -35.03
N GLY A 154 20.03 -29.09 -34.91
CA GLY A 154 19.16 -28.79 -36.05
C GLY A 154 18.47 -30.01 -36.67
N ALA A 155 18.40 -31.14 -35.95
CA ALA A 155 17.77 -32.37 -36.43
C ALA A 155 16.22 -32.33 -36.43
N GLY A 156 15.62 -31.21 -36.01
CA GLY A 156 14.19 -30.92 -36.15
C GLY A 156 13.55 -30.38 -34.88
N PRO A 157 12.23 -30.09 -34.89
CA PRO A 157 11.52 -29.66 -33.70
C PRO A 157 11.53 -30.77 -32.63
N VAL A 158 11.66 -30.36 -31.37
CA VAL A 158 11.50 -31.28 -30.23
C VAL A 158 10.03 -31.33 -29.85
N VAL A 159 9.43 -32.51 -29.96
CA VAL A 159 8.07 -32.73 -29.46
C VAL A 159 8.13 -32.70 -27.93
N CYS A 160 7.69 -31.58 -27.37
CA CYS A 160 7.75 -31.37 -25.92
C CYS A 160 6.81 -32.34 -25.18
N PHE A 161 5.59 -32.51 -25.68
CA PHE A 161 4.58 -33.40 -25.11
C PHE A 161 3.73 -34.01 -26.24
N GLY A 162 3.66 -35.34 -26.32
CA GLY A 162 2.73 -36.04 -27.23
C GLY A 162 1.32 -36.13 -26.65
N SER A 163 1.22 -36.58 -25.39
CA SER A 163 0.06 -36.46 -24.52
C SER A 163 0.55 -35.86 -23.20
N VAL A 164 -0.16 -34.85 -22.67
CA VAL A 164 0.26 -34.15 -21.44
C VAL A 164 -0.34 -34.86 -20.24
N THR A 165 0.52 -35.40 -19.38
CA THR A 165 0.13 -35.95 -18.08
C THR A 165 0.72 -35.14 -16.93
N PRO A 166 0.08 -35.11 -15.74
CA PRO A 166 0.64 -34.42 -14.59
C PRO A 166 2.05 -34.92 -14.26
N GLY A 167 3.01 -34.00 -14.29
CA GLY A 167 4.42 -34.30 -14.04
C GLY A 167 5.28 -34.43 -15.29
N ASP A 168 4.71 -34.34 -16.49
CA ASP A 168 5.52 -34.12 -17.69
C ASP A 168 6.13 -32.71 -17.66
N ALA A 169 7.39 -32.60 -18.06
CA ALA A 169 8.12 -31.34 -18.04
C ALA A 169 9.19 -31.31 -19.13
N ILE A 170 9.54 -30.10 -19.58
CA ILE A 170 10.74 -29.86 -20.37
C ILE A 170 11.68 -28.98 -19.55
N TYR A 171 12.95 -29.36 -19.51
CA TYR A 171 13.99 -28.68 -18.77
C TYR A 171 14.99 -28.09 -19.76
N PHE A 172 15.23 -26.79 -19.63
CA PHE A 172 16.24 -26.06 -20.38
C PHE A 172 17.40 -25.74 -19.45
N GLY A 173 18.58 -26.28 -19.76
CA GLY A 173 19.81 -25.93 -19.05
C GLY A 173 20.61 -24.91 -19.85
N PHE A 174 20.99 -23.83 -19.18
CA PHE A 174 21.76 -22.74 -19.75
C PHE A 174 23.18 -22.75 -19.19
N ALA A 175 24.14 -22.24 -19.98
CA ALA A 175 25.55 -22.17 -19.59
C ALA A 175 25.75 -21.36 -18.30
N GLU A 176 24.97 -20.29 -18.15
CA GLU A 176 25.00 -19.39 -17.00
C GLU A 176 23.62 -19.31 -16.33
N SER A 177 23.62 -18.85 -15.07
CA SER A 177 22.36 -18.58 -14.37
C SER A 177 21.64 -17.40 -15.02
N LEU A 178 20.43 -17.64 -15.52
CA LEU A 178 19.52 -16.61 -16.03
C LEU A 178 18.59 -16.09 -14.92
N GLY A 179 19.01 -16.15 -13.65
CA GLY A 179 18.25 -15.58 -12.54
C GLY A 179 17.93 -14.10 -12.75
N ALA A 180 16.70 -13.69 -12.44
CA ALA A 180 16.19 -12.33 -12.68
C ALA A 180 16.21 -11.86 -14.16
N ASN A 181 16.38 -12.77 -15.12
CA ASN A 181 16.23 -12.49 -16.54
C ASN A 181 14.89 -13.06 -17.04
N LEU A 182 14.25 -12.35 -17.97
CA LEU A 182 13.10 -12.88 -18.70
C LEU A 182 13.59 -13.55 -19.99
N VAL A 183 13.38 -14.86 -20.09
CA VAL A 183 13.72 -15.65 -21.27
C VAL A 183 12.47 -15.81 -22.13
N ARG A 184 12.55 -15.38 -23.39
CA ARG A 184 11.48 -15.58 -24.37
C ARG A 184 11.79 -16.81 -25.22
N PHE A 185 10.90 -17.79 -25.17
CA PHE A 185 10.90 -18.93 -26.09
C PHE A 185 9.91 -18.67 -27.22
N THR A 186 10.30 -19.02 -28.44
CA THR A 186 9.37 -19.11 -29.57
C THR A 186 9.04 -20.58 -29.76
N VAL A 187 7.78 -20.94 -29.54
CA VAL A 187 7.27 -22.29 -29.79
C VAL A 187 6.56 -22.24 -31.14
N VAL A 188 6.95 -23.12 -32.06
CA VAL A 188 6.39 -23.24 -33.43
C VAL A 188 5.51 -24.48 -33.50
#